data_AF-A0A0B7A8P9-F1
#
_entry.id   AF-A0A0B7A8P9-F1
#
_cell.length_a   1.000
_cell.length_b   1.000
_cell.length_c   1.000
_cell.angle_alpha   90.00
_cell.angle_beta   90.00
_cell.angle_gamma   90.00
#
_symmetry.space_group_name_H-M   'P 1'
#
loop_
_entity.id
_entity.type
_entity.pdbx_description
1 polymer ?
#
loop_
_entity_poly.entity_id
_entity_poly.type
_entity_poly.pdbx_seq_one_letter_code
_entity_poly.pdbx_strand_id
1 'polypeptide(L)'
;HCTAKRMSTFVREIDFTVDWQMLEAGKALFRQGDPSDSIFIVLTGRLRSVLNTVGGKKELVGEFGRGELVGIVEVLTQNERATTVLAIRDTELTKIPSELLNLIKLRYPQVVTRLIHLLGTRILGNIQQKNTMSLSSVVPFRSDSYKKMERSTVDNLATIAIVPVTGDVPLTNFSLELQHALLGIGPTVRLTPDIVKARLGTAALEGVNEFRLFSWLSQQEDIHRMVLYQCDYQLTKWTKHCLRQADCILIVGLADKEPTMGPIEKE
;
A
#
# COMPACT_ATOMS: atom_id res chain seq x y z
N HIS A 1 5.06 -14.13 22.99
CA HIS A 1 5.50 -13.43 24.23
C HIS A 1 7.02 -13.31 24.45
N CYS A 2 7.92 -13.89 23.61
CA CYS A 2 9.39 -13.75 23.81
C CYS A 2 10.07 -12.60 23.03
N THR A 3 9.39 -11.94 22.09
CA THR A 3 9.96 -10.86 21.26
C THR A 3 10.06 -9.53 22.00
N ALA A 4 9.04 -9.16 22.80
CA ALA A 4 9.01 -7.87 23.51
C ALA A 4 10.14 -7.68 24.55
N LYS A 5 10.66 -8.77 25.15
CA LYS A 5 11.79 -8.71 26.10
C LYS A 5 13.14 -8.41 25.43
N ARG A 6 13.26 -8.58 24.11
CA ARG A 6 14.46 -8.28 23.33
C ARG A 6 14.43 -6.88 22.72
N MET A 7 13.30 -6.17 22.82
CA MET A 7 13.18 -4.81 22.30
C MET A 7 13.68 -3.80 23.34
N SER A 8 14.37 -2.77 22.87
CA SER A 8 14.82 -1.69 23.74
C SER A 8 13.63 -1.02 24.44
N THR A 9 13.85 -0.47 25.63
CA THR A 9 12.83 0.27 26.38
C THR A 9 12.21 1.38 25.53
N PHE A 10 13.01 2.03 24.68
CA PHE A 10 12.57 3.02 23.71
C PHE A 10 11.51 2.49 22.74
N VAL A 11 11.75 1.33 22.12
CA VAL A 11 10.79 0.74 21.18
C VAL A 11 9.50 0.36 21.89
N ARG A 12 9.58 -0.11 23.15
CA ARG A 12 8.40 -0.43 23.96
C ARG A 12 7.60 0.80 24.38
N GLU A 13 8.26 1.91 24.69
CA GLU A 13 7.60 3.18 25.01
C GLU A 13 6.88 3.76 23.78
N ILE A 14 7.49 3.66 22.60
CA ILE A 14 6.86 4.08 21.34
C ILE A 14 5.68 3.19 21.00
N ASP A 15 5.84 1.87 21.05
CA ASP A 15 4.77 0.91 20.74
C ASP A 15 3.48 1.17 21.53
N PHE A 16 3.60 1.62 22.79
CA PHE A 16 2.45 1.98 23.61
C PHE A 16 1.77 3.30 23.22
N THR A 17 2.50 4.22 22.60
CA THR A 17 2.02 5.59 22.31
C THR A 17 1.53 5.74 20.87
N VAL A 18 1.54 4.66 20.11
CA VAL A 18 1.27 4.64 18.69
C VAL A 18 -0.06 3.96 18.43
N ASP A 19 -0.93 4.63 17.67
CA ASP A 19 -2.28 4.15 17.41
C ASP A 19 -2.34 3.39 16.08
N TRP A 20 -3.16 2.34 16.06
CA TRP A 20 -3.48 1.59 14.85
C TRP A 20 -4.77 2.13 14.23
N GLN A 21 -4.77 2.37 12.92
CA GLN A 21 -5.91 2.89 12.18
C GLN A 21 -6.15 2.06 10.91
N MET A 22 -7.39 1.60 10.74
CA MET A 22 -7.86 0.96 9.52
C MET A 22 -8.59 2.00 8.66
N LEU A 23 -8.23 2.09 7.38
CA LEU A 23 -8.80 3.00 6.41
C LEU A 23 -9.31 2.22 5.20
N GLU A 24 -10.62 2.26 4.97
CA GLU A 24 -11.22 1.59 3.82
C GLU A 24 -10.87 2.29 2.50
N ALA A 25 -10.82 1.50 1.43
CA ALA A 25 -10.67 1.98 0.06
C ALA A 25 -11.64 3.13 -0.26
N GLY A 26 -11.13 4.19 -0.91
CA GLY A 26 -11.88 5.39 -1.27
C GLY A 26 -11.99 6.44 -0.16
N LYS A 27 -11.69 6.11 1.10
CA LYS A 27 -11.71 7.10 2.19
C LYS A 27 -10.45 7.97 2.20
N ALA A 28 -10.60 9.21 2.65
CA ALA A 28 -9.48 10.12 2.84
C ALA A 28 -8.81 9.88 4.20
N LEU A 29 -7.48 9.75 4.21
CA LEU A 29 -6.69 9.76 5.43
C LEU A 29 -6.69 11.16 6.06
N PHE A 30 -6.46 12.17 5.22
CA PHE A 30 -6.61 13.59 5.53
C PHE A 30 -6.84 14.37 4.23
N ARG A 31 -7.30 15.61 4.36
CA ARG A 31 -7.56 16.53 3.25
C ARG A 31 -6.56 17.67 3.25
N GLN A 32 -6.39 18.25 2.06
CA GLN A 32 -5.58 19.45 1.89
C GLN A 32 -6.15 20.59 2.76
N GLY A 33 -5.27 21.27 3.50
CA GLY A 33 -5.62 22.31 4.47
C GLY A 33 -5.95 21.80 5.88
N ASP A 34 -6.03 20.48 6.10
CA ASP A 34 -6.21 19.95 7.44
C ASP A 34 -4.98 20.25 8.31
N PRO A 35 -5.13 20.33 9.65
CA PRO A 35 -3.97 20.44 10.55
C PRO A 35 -3.05 19.21 10.46
N SER A 36 -1.75 19.42 10.65
CA SER A 36 -0.75 18.35 10.64
C SER A 36 -0.30 17.97 12.06
N ASP A 37 -1.09 17.14 12.73
CA ASP A 37 -0.85 16.70 14.11
C ASP A 37 -0.15 15.34 14.22
N SER A 38 -0.02 14.61 13.10
CA SER A 38 0.44 13.21 13.13
C SER A 38 1.11 12.76 11.84
N ILE A 39 1.99 11.77 11.98
CA ILE A 39 2.65 11.07 10.87
C ILE A 39 2.05 9.67 10.78
N PHE A 40 1.95 9.15 9.56
CA PHE A 40 1.44 7.80 9.34
C PHE A 40 2.52 6.92 8.71
N ILE A 41 2.58 5.66 9.13
CA ILE A 41 3.33 4.61 8.43
C ILE A 41 2.31 3.66 7.82
N VAL A 42 2.42 3.40 6.52
CA VAL A 42 1.61 2.38 5.84
C VAL A 42 2.14 1.02 6.25
N LEU A 43 1.36 0.24 6.99
CA LEU A 43 1.71 -1.12 7.35
C LEU A 43 1.33 -2.09 6.23
N THR A 44 0.11 -1.95 5.75
CA THR A 44 -0.43 -2.67 4.58
C THR A 44 -1.37 -1.71 3.87
N GLY A 45 -1.52 -1.82 2.56
CA GLY A 45 -2.37 -0.91 1.81
C GLY A 45 -1.64 -0.07 0.77
N ARG A 46 -2.41 0.83 0.16
CA ARG A 46 -1.90 1.80 -0.79
C ARG A 46 -2.69 3.09 -0.72
N LEU A 47 -1.97 4.19 -0.60
CA LEU A 47 -2.53 5.53 -0.53
C LEU A 47 -2.13 6.33 -1.78
N ARG A 48 -2.94 7.30 -2.17
CA ARG A 48 -2.72 8.22 -3.28
C ARG A 48 -2.83 9.65 -2.80
N SER A 49 -1.80 10.46 -3.06
CA SER A 49 -1.81 11.89 -2.81
C SER A 49 -2.30 12.64 -4.04
N VAL A 50 -3.30 13.50 -3.84
CA VAL A 50 -3.86 14.38 -4.87
C VAL A 50 -3.85 15.84 -4.40
N LEU A 51 -3.43 16.73 -5.29
CA LEU A 51 -3.45 18.17 -5.08
C LEU A 51 -4.66 18.78 -5.79
N ASN A 52 -5.45 19.57 -5.07
CA ASN A 52 -6.51 20.36 -5.68
C ASN A 52 -5.90 21.69 -6.15
N THR A 53 -5.92 21.92 -7.45
CA THR A 53 -5.46 23.19 -8.05
C THR A 53 -6.57 24.23 -8.09
N VAL A 54 -6.22 25.50 -8.32
CA VAL A 54 -7.11 26.68 -8.24
C VAL A 54 -8.28 26.67 -9.25
N GLY A 55 -8.39 25.67 -10.13
CA GLY A 55 -9.53 25.45 -11.03
C GLY A 55 -10.40 24.23 -10.71
N GLY A 56 -10.23 23.60 -9.53
CA GLY A 56 -10.95 22.38 -9.16
C GLY A 56 -10.41 21.10 -9.82
N LYS A 57 -9.37 21.21 -10.67
CA LYS A 57 -8.68 20.07 -11.25
C LYS A 57 -7.82 19.37 -10.19
N LYS A 58 -8.03 18.06 -10.04
CA LYS A 58 -7.22 17.18 -9.18
C LYS A 58 -6.00 16.69 -9.94
N GLU A 59 -4.81 16.93 -9.40
CA GLU A 59 -3.55 16.42 -9.96
C GLU A 59 -2.98 15.34 -9.05
N LEU A 60 -2.55 14.23 -9.65
CA LEU A 60 -1.86 13.14 -8.94
C LEU A 60 -0.45 13.60 -8.58
N VAL A 61 -0.14 13.61 -7.30
CA VAL A 61 1.19 13.99 -6.79
C VAL A 61 2.07 12.76 -6.60
N GLY A 62 1.49 11.66 -6.10
CA GLY A 62 2.20 10.41 -5.90
C GLY A 62 1.37 9.35 -5.17
N GLU A 63 1.99 8.21 -4.92
CA GLU A 63 1.40 7.10 -4.16
C GLU A 63 2.32 6.70 -3.00
N PHE A 64 1.72 6.09 -1.98
CA PHE A 64 2.42 5.52 -0.84
C PHE A 64 2.02 4.06 -0.65
N GLY A 65 3.00 3.17 -0.59
CA GLY A 65 2.84 1.75 -0.28
C GLY A 65 3.41 1.38 1.09
N ARG A 66 3.43 0.08 1.37
CA ARG A 66 3.93 -0.46 2.64
C ARG A 66 5.33 0.06 3.01
N GLY A 67 5.48 0.42 4.27
CA GLY A 67 6.72 0.90 4.89
C GLY A 67 7.02 2.38 4.61
N GLU A 68 6.18 3.05 3.82
CA GLU A 68 6.35 4.47 3.52
C GLU A 68 5.70 5.36 4.58
N LEU A 69 6.32 6.52 4.78
CA LEU A 69 5.89 7.55 5.71
C LEU A 69 5.02 8.57 4.98
N VAL A 70 3.90 8.93 5.58
CA VAL A 70 2.94 9.89 5.03
C VAL A 70 2.76 11.06 5.98
N GLY A 71 2.80 12.28 5.45
CA GLY A 71 2.55 13.51 6.22
C GLY A 71 3.71 13.97 7.12
N ILE A 72 4.91 13.42 6.91
CA ILE A 72 6.13 13.75 7.69
C ILE A 72 6.56 15.21 7.53
N VAL A 73 6.48 15.76 6.32
CA VAL A 73 6.99 17.11 6.05
C VAL A 73 6.12 18.17 6.69
N GLU A 74 4.81 18.04 6.59
CA GLU A 74 3.87 19.00 7.17
C GLU A 74 4.01 19.05 8.69
N VAL A 75 4.14 17.88 9.34
CA VAL A 75 4.38 17.81 10.78
C VAL A 75 5.72 18.43 11.18
N LEU A 76 6.81 18.15 10.46
CA LEU A 76 8.13 18.69 10.78
C LEU A 76 8.25 20.20 10.52
N THR A 77 7.54 20.70 9.51
CA THR A 77 7.53 22.12 9.12
C THR A 77 6.45 22.94 9.81
N GLN A 78 5.56 22.30 10.58
CA GLN A 78 4.40 22.91 11.24
C GLN A 78 3.47 23.64 10.26
N ASN A 79 3.26 23.06 9.08
CA ASN A 79 2.37 23.58 8.05
C ASN A 79 1.13 22.69 7.91
N GLU A 80 0.03 23.23 7.40
CA GLU A 80 -1.17 22.44 7.05
C GLU A 80 -0.86 21.38 5.97
N ARG A 81 -1.74 20.37 5.86
CA ARG A 81 -1.63 19.32 4.85
C ARG A 81 -1.58 19.91 3.44
N ALA A 82 -0.48 19.70 2.72
CA ALA A 82 -0.31 20.26 1.38
C ALA A 82 -1.19 19.58 0.33
N THR A 83 -1.60 18.33 0.57
CA THR A 83 -2.36 17.49 -0.36
C THR A 83 -3.47 16.73 0.36
N THR A 84 -4.43 16.20 -0.41
CA THR A 84 -5.39 15.22 0.08
C THR A 84 -4.84 13.83 -0.15
N VAL A 85 -4.83 12.97 0.87
CA VAL A 85 -4.38 11.58 0.74
C VAL A 85 -5.57 10.64 0.88
N LEU A 86 -5.75 9.77 -0.12
CA LEU A 86 -6.87 8.85 -0.25
C LEU A 86 -6.37 7.40 -0.21
N ALA A 87 -7.12 6.50 0.41
CA ALA A 87 -6.89 5.07 0.28
C ALA A 87 -7.33 4.57 -1.10
N ILE A 88 -6.43 3.91 -1.84
CA ILE A 88 -6.76 3.22 -3.09
C ILE A 88 -7.34 1.84 -2.80
N ARG A 89 -6.80 1.19 -1.77
CA ARG A 89 -7.28 -0.08 -1.21
C ARG A 89 -7.42 0.01 0.30
N ASP A 90 -8.04 -1.00 0.90
CA ASP A 90 -8.08 -1.12 2.35
C ASP A 90 -6.63 -1.08 2.90
N THR A 91 -6.42 -0.17 3.85
CA THR A 91 -5.09 0.26 4.28
C THR A 91 -5.01 0.29 5.80
N GLU A 92 -4.02 -0.39 6.36
CA GLU A 92 -3.66 -0.29 7.77
C GLU A 92 -2.52 0.69 7.96
N LEU A 93 -2.70 1.55 8.95
CA LEU A 93 -1.80 2.63 9.25
C LEU A 93 -1.43 2.60 10.72
N THR A 94 -0.19 2.95 10.95
CA THR A 94 0.32 3.30 12.27
C THR A 94 0.35 4.82 12.37
N LYS A 95 -0.44 5.40 13.27
CA LYS A 95 -0.49 6.83 13.55
C LYS A 95 0.49 7.18 14.68
N ILE A 96 1.41 8.10 14.37
CA ILE A 96 2.43 8.62 15.28
C ILE A 96 2.08 10.10 15.55
N PRO A 97 1.60 10.44 16.76
CA PRO A 97 1.35 11.84 17.13
C PRO A 97 2.61 12.70 17.09
N SER A 98 2.48 13.96 16.70
CA SER A 98 3.59 14.91 16.64
C SER A 98 4.23 15.16 18.01
N GLU A 99 3.43 15.06 19.07
CA GLU A 99 3.82 15.17 20.47
C GLU A 99 4.80 14.05 20.85
N LEU A 100 4.57 12.83 20.35
CA LEU A 100 5.47 11.71 20.57
C LEU A 100 6.83 11.96 19.92
N LEU A 101 6.87 12.55 18.72
CA LEU A 101 8.13 12.93 18.08
C LEU A 101 8.88 14.00 18.87
N ASN A 102 8.16 14.97 19.43
CA ASN A 102 8.77 15.99 20.30
C ASN A 102 9.35 15.36 21.58
N LEU A 103 8.66 14.39 22.18
CA LEU A 103 9.19 13.63 23.33
C LEU A 103 10.44 12.82 22.96
N ILE A 104 10.42 12.14 21.81
CA ILE A 104 11.59 11.40 21.29
C ILE A 104 12.77 12.36 21.04
N LYS A 105 12.50 13.54 20.46
CA LYS A 105 13.52 14.57 20.23
C LYS A 105 14.19 15.03 21.52
N LEU A 106 13.42 15.17 22.60
CA LEU A 106 13.93 15.61 23.90
C LEU A 106 14.68 14.48 24.64
N ARG A 107 14.14 13.26 24.67
CA ARG A 107 14.74 12.14 25.43
C ARG A 107 15.85 11.39 24.67
N TYR A 108 15.77 11.35 23.34
CA TYR A 108 16.66 10.55 22.49
C TYR A 108 17.12 11.35 21.24
N PRO A 109 17.85 12.46 21.41
CA PRO A 109 18.26 13.33 20.30
C PRO A 109 19.06 12.60 19.22
N GLN A 110 19.81 11.56 19.60
CA GLN A 110 20.57 10.70 18.67
C GLN A 110 19.67 9.99 17.64
N VAL A 111 18.45 9.63 18.03
CA VAL A 111 17.48 8.98 17.14
C VAL A 111 16.96 9.97 16.10
N VAL A 112 16.68 11.21 16.52
CA VAL A 112 16.23 12.27 15.60
C VAL A 112 17.32 12.64 14.61
N THR A 113 18.58 12.77 15.06
CA THR A 113 19.71 12.99 14.16
C THR A 113 19.83 11.85 13.13
N ARG A 114 19.61 10.60 13.54
CA ARG A 114 19.61 9.46 12.61
C ARG A 114 18.43 9.49 11.65
N LEU A 115 17.23 9.87 12.09
CA LEU A 115 16.06 10.05 11.24
C LEU A 115 16.28 11.16 10.21
N ILE A 116 16.82 12.31 10.63
CA ILE A 116 17.20 13.40 9.72
C ILE A 116 18.26 12.93 8.73
N HIS A 117 19.25 12.15 9.15
CA HIS A 117 20.22 11.57 8.23
C HIS A 117 19.57 10.58 7.26
N LEU A 118 18.67 9.71 7.71
CA LEU A 118 17.99 8.74 6.86
C LEU A 118 17.07 9.43 5.85
N LEU A 119 16.30 10.42 6.30
CA LEU A 119 15.47 11.28 5.44
C LEU A 119 16.37 12.06 4.48
N GLY A 120 17.44 12.68 4.96
CA GLY A 120 18.45 13.39 4.18
C GLY A 120 19.10 12.50 3.13
N THR A 121 19.44 11.25 3.46
CA THR A 121 19.98 10.27 2.50
C THR A 121 18.92 9.76 1.53
N ARG A 122 17.64 9.66 1.91
CA ARG A 122 16.56 9.33 0.97
C ARG A 122 16.27 10.51 0.03
N ILE A 123 16.37 11.74 0.54
CA ILE A 123 16.18 12.98 -0.23
C ILE A 123 17.36 13.22 -1.19
N LEU A 124 18.60 13.07 -0.71
CA LEU A 124 19.83 13.34 -1.46
C LEU A 124 20.35 12.14 -2.25
N GLY A 125 20.19 10.91 -1.75
CA GLY A 125 20.61 9.68 -2.43
C GLY A 125 19.79 9.36 -3.68
N ASN A 126 18.56 9.89 -3.76
CA ASN A 126 17.72 9.81 -4.95
C ASN A 126 18.23 10.70 -6.11
N ILE A 127 19.25 11.54 -5.89
CA ILE A 127 19.85 12.38 -6.95
C ILE A 127 20.91 11.60 -7.76
N GLN A 128 21.53 10.55 -7.20
CA GLN A 128 22.59 9.79 -7.88
C GLN A 128 22.15 8.45 -8.50
N GLN A 129 21.07 7.82 -8.03
CA GLN A 129 20.57 6.58 -8.61
C GLN A 129 19.36 6.83 -9.53
N LYS A 130 19.57 6.60 -10.83
CA LYS A 130 18.63 6.80 -11.94
C LYS A 130 17.35 5.93 -11.93
N ASN A 131 16.96 5.32 -10.81
CA ASN A 131 15.74 4.50 -10.72
C ASN A 131 14.88 4.91 -9.51
N THR A 132 13.84 5.69 -9.81
CA THR A 132 12.47 5.62 -9.27
C THR A 132 12.27 5.56 -7.75
N MET A 133 12.43 6.72 -7.10
CA MET A 133 11.48 7.21 -6.08
C MET A 133 11.39 8.73 -6.23
N SER A 134 10.26 9.21 -6.75
CA SER A 134 10.09 10.64 -7.01
C SER A 134 9.85 11.40 -5.70
N LEU A 135 10.75 12.33 -5.38
CA LEU A 135 10.62 13.31 -4.31
C LEU A 135 9.47 14.32 -4.55
N SER A 136 8.68 14.16 -5.61
CA SER A 136 7.48 14.98 -5.82
C SER A 136 6.36 14.70 -4.82
N SER A 137 6.37 13.54 -4.14
CA SER A 137 5.34 13.17 -3.15
C SER A 137 5.56 13.75 -1.74
N VAL A 138 6.72 14.35 -1.46
CA VAL A 138 7.12 14.75 -0.10
C VAL A 138 7.29 16.26 0.03
N VAL A 139 7.56 17.00 -1.05
CA VAL A 139 7.69 18.46 -1.03
C VAL A 139 7.10 19.05 -2.32
N PRO A 140 6.12 19.98 -2.27
CA PRO A 140 5.67 20.70 -3.46
C PRO A 140 6.69 21.81 -3.79
N PHE A 141 7.93 21.44 -4.15
CA PHE A 141 8.87 22.41 -4.69
C PHE A 141 8.55 22.63 -6.17
N ARG A 142 8.19 23.87 -6.52
CA ARG A 142 7.99 24.32 -7.90
C ARG A 142 9.29 24.15 -8.68
N SER A 143 9.43 23.04 -9.39
CA SER A 143 10.44 22.92 -10.44
C SER A 143 9.74 22.50 -11.73
N ASP A 144 9.77 23.41 -12.70
CA ASP A 144 9.34 23.18 -14.07
C ASP A 144 10.12 22.02 -14.67
N SER A 145 9.52 20.84 -14.71
CA SER A 145 10.01 19.69 -15.47
C SER A 145 8.89 18.71 -15.74
N TYR A 146 7.98 19.14 -16.64
CA TYR A 146 7.03 18.29 -17.32
C TYR A 146 7.76 17.21 -18.13
N LYS A 147 7.94 15.99 -17.57
CA LYS A 147 8.26 14.80 -18.36
C LYS A 147 7.58 13.55 -17.80
N LYS A 148 6.46 13.24 -18.44
CA LYS A 148 5.89 11.91 -18.73
C LYS A 148 5.49 11.03 -17.52
N MET A 149 4.23 11.24 -17.15
CA MET A 149 3.39 10.60 -16.13
C MET A 149 3.01 9.13 -16.40
N GLU A 150 3.89 8.30 -16.99
CA GLU A 150 3.54 6.90 -17.35
C GLU A 150 4.31 5.82 -16.59
N ARG A 151 5.35 6.16 -15.80
CA ARG A 151 6.23 5.13 -15.21
C ARG A 151 5.99 4.77 -13.74
N SER A 152 5.18 5.50 -12.97
CA SER A 152 5.15 5.33 -11.51
C SER A 152 4.05 4.43 -10.94
N THR A 153 3.16 3.86 -11.75
CA THR A 153 2.07 2.99 -11.24
C THR A 153 2.53 1.56 -10.91
N VAL A 154 3.68 1.13 -11.44
CA VAL A 154 4.12 -0.27 -11.41
C VAL A 154 5.32 -0.51 -10.47
N ASP A 155 6.04 0.53 -10.07
CA ASP A 155 7.35 0.40 -9.40
C ASP A 155 7.32 -0.23 -8.01
N ASN A 156 6.14 -0.45 -7.43
CA ASN A 156 6.00 -1.09 -6.12
C ASN A 156 4.77 -1.99 -6.00
N LEU A 157 4.30 -2.63 -7.08
CA LEU A 157 3.15 -3.55 -6.98
C LEU A 157 3.51 -4.75 -6.09
N ALA A 158 2.80 -4.87 -4.96
CA ALA A 158 2.94 -5.99 -4.04
C ALA A 158 1.83 -7.02 -4.24
N THR A 159 0.62 -6.58 -4.58
CA THR A 159 -0.55 -7.45 -4.73
C THR A 159 -1.19 -7.29 -6.11
N ILE A 160 -1.44 -8.42 -6.78
CA ILE A 160 -2.03 -8.44 -8.12
C ILE A 160 -3.23 -9.38 -8.12
N ALA A 161 -4.42 -8.88 -8.45
CA ALA A 161 -5.60 -9.70 -8.68
C ALA A 161 -5.69 -10.11 -10.15
N ILE A 162 -5.87 -11.41 -10.39
CA ILE A 162 -6.02 -11.97 -11.73
C ILE A 162 -7.47 -12.41 -11.89
N VAL A 163 -8.18 -11.75 -12.81
CA VAL A 163 -9.63 -11.89 -13.00
C VAL A 163 -9.90 -12.44 -14.40
N PRO A 164 -10.66 -13.54 -14.54
CA PRO A 164 -11.03 -14.05 -15.84
C PRO A 164 -12.24 -13.27 -16.38
N VAL A 165 -12.21 -12.91 -17.66
CA VAL A 165 -13.35 -12.27 -18.34
C VAL A 165 -14.52 -13.26 -18.48
N THR A 166 -14.21 -14.53 -18.74
CA THR A 166 -15.18 -15.61 -18.97
C THR A 166 -14.77 -16.89 -18.24
N GLY A 167 -15.72 -17.77 -17.95
CA GLY A 167 -15.47 -19.00 -17.18
C GLY A 167 -14.65 -20.08 -17.88
N ASP A 168 -14.42 -19.95 -19.19
CA ASP A 168 -13.60 -20.84 -20.02
C ASP A 168 -12.13 -20.41 -20.11
N VAL A 169 -11.77 -19.24 -19.55
CA VAL A 169 -10.38 -18.81 -19.45
C VAL A 169 -9.61 -19.79 -18.54
N PRO A 170 -8.50 -20.40 -19.01
CA PRO A 170 -7.68 -21.31 -18.21
C PRO A 170 -6.81 -20.53 -17.22
N LEU A 171 -7.47 -19.87 -16.25
CA LEU A 171 -6.85 -18.93 -15.33
C LEU A 171 -5.76 -19.57 -14.47
N THR A 172 -5.94 -20.84 -14.10
CA THR A 172 -4.94 -21.59 -13.31
C THR A 172 -3.64 -21.79 -14.08
N ASN A 173 -3.70 -22.09 -15.38
CA ASN A 173 -2.49 -22.25 -16.19
C ASN A 173 -1.78 -20.90 -16.34
N PHE A 174 -2.55 -19.86 -16.68
CA PHE A 174 -2.01 -18.51 -16.80
C PHE A 174 -1.35 -18.02 -15.50
N SER A 175 -2.00 -18.21 -14.35
CA SER A 175 -1.50 -17.75 -13.06
C SER A 175 -0.26 -18.52 -12.59
N LEU A 176 -0.15 -19.80 -12.93
CA LEU A 176 1.05 -20.61 -12.67
C LEU A 176 2.23 -20.16 -13.53
N GLU A 177 2.01 -19.93 -14.83
CA GLU A 177 3.05 -19.41 -15.73
C GLU A 177 3.51 -18.02 -15.32
N LEU A 178 2.57 -17.14 -14.95
CA LEU A 178 2.88 -15.82 -14.43
C LEU A 178 3.68 -15.90 -13.13
N GLN A 179 3.29 -16.77 -12.19
CA GLN A 179 4.03 -16.99 -10.96
C GLN A 179 5.47 -17.45 -11.27
N HIS A 180 5.62 -18.42 -12.17
CA HIS A 180 6.93 -18.95 -12.56
C HIS A 180 7.82 -17.86 -13.19
N ALA A 181 7.27 -17.01 -14.05
CA ALA A 181 8.00 -15.89 -14.63
C ALA A 181 8.43 -14.85 -13.57
N LEU A 182 7.55 -14.54 -12.61
CA LEU A 182 7.83 -13.55 -11.55
C LEU A 182 8.81 -14.05 -10.48
N LEU A 183 8.95 -15.37 -10.30
CA LEU A 183 9.96 -15.95 -9.41
C LEU A 183 11.39 -15.54 -9.79
N GLY A 184 11.65 -15.23 -11.06
CA GLY A 184 12.94 -14.70 -11.52
C GLY A 184 13.25 -13.28 -11.03
N ILE A 185 12.23 -12.50 -10.66
CA ILE A 185 12.35 -11.13 -10.15
C ILE A 185 12.37 -11.10 -8.62
N GLY A 186 11.64 -12.01 -7.97
CA GLY A 186 11.64 -12.17 -6.52
C GLY A 186 10.62 -13.18 -6.01
N PRO A 187 10.61 -13.43 -4.68
CA PRO A 187 9.69 -14.38 -4.05
C PRO A 187 8.24 -14.02 -4.36
N THR A 188 7.53 -14.94 -5.03
CA THR A 188 6.16 -14.73 -5.50
C THR A 188 5.28 -15.90 -5.09
N VAL A 189 4.12 -15.61 -4.50
CA VAL A 189 3.13 -16.62 -4.10
C VAL A 189 1.83 -16.42 -4.84
N ARG A 190 1.19 -17.52 -5.24
CA ARG A 190 -0.17 -17.54 -5.77
C ARG A 190 -1.14 -18.03 -4.71
N LEU A 191 -2.20 -17.28 -4.49
CA LEU A 191 -3.25 -17.58 -3.53
C LEU A 191 -4.57 -17.84 -4.26
N THR A 192 -5.26 -18.91 -3.84
CA THR A 192 -6.57 -19.33 -4.32
C THR A 192 -7.53 -19.52 -3.14
N PRO A 193 -8.84 -19.56 -3.37
CA PRO A 193 -9.80 -19.92 -2.32
C PRO A 193 -9.45 -21.23 -1.63
N ASP A 194 -8.96 -22.23 -2.38
CA ASP A 194 -8.64 -23.55 -1.84
C ASP A 194 -7.42 -23.53 -0.93
N ILE A 195 -6.37 -22.76 -1.28
CA ILE A 195 -5.20 -22.57 -0.42
C ILE A 195 -5.61 -21.90 0.89
N VAL A 196 -6.45 -20.88 0.81
CA VAL A 196 -6.99 -20.16 1.98
C VAL A 196 -7.78 -21.10 2.87
N LYS A 197 -8.71 -21.87 2.30
CA LYS A 197 -9.53 -22.84 3.04
C LYS A 197 -8.69 -23.95 3.67
N ALA A 198 -7.66 -24.44 2.97
CA ALA A 198 -6.75 -25.45 3.50
C ALA A 198 -5.92 -24.92 4.68
N ARG A 199 -5.56 -23.62 4.66
CA ARG A 199 -4.71 -23.02 5.70
C ARG A 199 -5.47 -22.50 6.91
N LEU A 200 -6.63 -21.86 6.68
CA LEU A 200 -7.39 -21.15 7.71
C LEU A 200 -8.72 -21.82 8.06
N GLY A 201 -9.14 -22.84 7.30
CA GLY A 201 -10.42 -23.53 7.42
C GLY A 201 -11.49 -23.02 6.45
N THR A 202 -12.54 -23.81 6.24
CA THR A 202 -13.62 -23.48 5.28
C THR A 202 -14.39 -22.22 5.65
N ALA A 203 -14.51 -21.91 6.94
CA ALA A 203 -15.17 -20.70 7.46
C ALA A 203 -14.31 -19.43 7.37
N ALA A 204 -13.07 -19.51 6.83
CA ALA A 204 -12.18 -18.34 6.76
C ALA A 204 -12.67 -17.25 5.81
N LEU A 205 -13.53 -17.60 4.84
CA LEU A 205 -14.14 -16.67 3.89
C LEU A 205 -15.51 -16.15 4.38
N GLU A 206 -15.94 -16.54 5.58
CA GLU A 206 -17.13 -16.00 6.23
C GLU A 206 -16.78 -14.72 7.00
N GLY A 207 -17.70 -13.75 7.05
CA GLY A 207 -17.42 -12.40 7.59
C GLY A 207 -16.99 -12.41 9.07
N VAL A 208 -17.37 -13.43 9.84
CA VAL A 208 -16.97 -13.56 11.25
C VAL A 208 -15.45 -13.77 11.41
N ASN A 209 -14.78 -14.33 10.40
CA ASN A 209 -13.34 -14.64 10.42
C ASN A 209 -12.50 -13.69 9.55
N GLU A 210 -13.06 -12.57 9.09
CA GLU A 210 -12.40 -11.65 8.17
C GLU A 210 -11.06 -11.12 8.71
N PHE A 211 -10.99 -10.83 10.01
CA PHE A 211 -9.75 -10.42 10.67
C PHE A 211 -8.63 -11.47 10.57
N ARG A 212 -8.97 -12.77 10.71
CA ARG A 212 -7.97 -13.85 10.61
C ARG A 212 -7.46 -14.01 9.18
N LEU A 213 -8.35 -13.89 8.20
CA LEU A 213 -7.98 -13.90 6.79
C LEU A 213 -7.05 -12.72 6.48
N PHE A 214 -7.46 -11.51 6.85
CA PHE A 214 -6.69 -10.30 6.64
C PHE A 214 -5.29 -10.39 7.25
N SER A 215 -5.19 -10.75 8.54
CA SER A 215 -3.89 -10.89 9.22
C SER A 215 -2.96 -11.90 8.54
N TRP A 216 -3.51 -13.02 8.06
CA TRP A 216 -2.72 -14.02 7.35
C TRP A 216 -2.28 -13.54 5.96
N LEU A 217 -3.13 -12.81 5.24
CA LEU A 217 -2.80 -12.23 3.94
C LEU A 217 -1.72 -11.14 4.07
N SER A 218 -1.81 -10.28 5.08
CA SER A 218 -0.76 -9.31 5.43
C SER A 218 0.58 -10.01 5.67
N GLN A 219 0.57 -11.15 6.36
CA GLN A 219 1.77 -11.97 6.53
C GLN A 219 2.32 -12.51 5.20
N GLN A 220 1.45 -12.89 4.24
CA GLN A 220 1.90 -13.33 2.92
C GLN A 220 2.53 -12.17 2.14
N GLU A 221 1.95 -10.98 2.22
CA GLU A 221 2.53 -9.77 1.65
C GLU A 221 3.91 -9.49 2.28
N ASP A 222 4.11 -9.72 3.57
CA ASP A 222 5.40 -9.46 4.25
C ASP A 222 6.51 -10.42 3.82
N ILE A 223 6.15 -11.68 3.59
CA ILE A 223 7.11 -12.74 3.21
C ILE A 223 7.47 -12.65 1.72
N HIS A 224 6.51 -12.27 0.87
CA HIS A 224 6.67 -12.32 -0.58
C HIS A 224 6.78 -10.91 -1.16
N ARG A 225 7.64 -10.76 -2.17
CA ARG A 225 7.73 -9.51 -2.92
C ARG A 225 6.45 -9.26 -3.70
N MET A 226 5.82 -10.33 -4.21
CA MET A 226 4.59 -10.27 -4.98
C MET A 226 3.61 -11.36 -4.54
N VAL A 227 2.34 -10.99 -4.40
CA VAL A 227 1.23 -11.88 -4.08
C VAL A 227 0.23 -11.84 -5.24
N LEU A 228 0.00 -12.98 -5.86
CA LEU A 228 -0.97 -13.15 -6.94
C LEU A 228 -2.27 -13.72 -6.38
N TYR A 229 -3.34 -12.95 -6.43
CA TYR A 229 -4.68 -13.41 -6.08
C TYR A 229 -5.39 -13.95 -7.33
N GLN A 230 -5.59 -15.27 -7.38
CA GLN A 230 -6.41 -15.86 -8.43
C GLN A 230 -7.87 -15.73 -8.05
N CYS A 231 -8.63 -14.94 -8.82
CA CYS A 231 -10.05 -14.69 -8.58
C CYS A 231 -10.93 -15.79 -9.20
N ASP A 232 -12.14 -15.94 -8.66
CA ASP A 232 -13.18 -16.73 -9.30
C ASP A 232 -13.84 -15.90 -10.43
N TYR A 233 -14.41 -16.57 -11.43
CA TYR A 233 -15.20 -15.90 -12.48
C TYR A 233 -16.45 -15.20 -11.93
N GLN A 234 -17.04 -15.76 -10.88
CA GLN A 234 -18.15 -15.12 -10.17
C GLN A 234 -17.63 -14.18 -9.09
N LEU A 235 -18.45 -13.17 -8.75
CA LEU A 235 -18.14 -12.20 -7.71
C LEU A 235 -18.36 -12.79 -6.30
N THR A 236 -17.53 -13.78 -5.95
CA THR A 236 -17.52 -14.41 -4.62
C THR A 236 -16.94 -13.47 -3.57
N LYS A 237 -17.10 -13.81 -2.27
CA LYS A 237 -16.47 -13.04 -1.18
C LYS A 237 -14.94 -12.97 -1.34
N TRP A 238 -14.33 -14.06 -1.80
CA TRP A 238 -12.90 -14.09 -2.12
C TRP A 238 -12.58 -13.11 -3.24
N THR A 239 -13.27 -13.18 -4.38
CA THR A 239 -13.05 -12.25 -5.50
C THR A 239 -13.22 -10.79 -5.07
N LYS A 240 -14.27 -10.46 -4.31
CA LYS A 240 -14.47 -9.10 -3.75
C LYS A 240 -13.27 -8.67 -2.88
N HIS A 241 -12.77 -9.55 -2.03
CA HIS A 241 -11.62 -9.27 -1.19
C HIS A 241 -10.35 -9.05 -2.02
N CYS A 242 -10.08 -9.90 -3.01
CA CYS A 242 -8.93 -9.76 -3.91
C CYS A 242 -8.95 -8.43 -4.66
N LEU A 243 -10.11 -8.01 -5.17
CA LEU A 243 -10.28 -6.74 -5.87
C LEU A 243 -10.03 -5.54 -4.95
N ARG A 244 -10.51 -5.60 -3.70
CA ARG A 244 -10.28 -4.54 -2.71
C ARG A 244 -8.83 -4.45 -2.25
N GLN A 245 -8.09 -5.56 -2.23
CA GLN A 245 -6.72 -5.64 -1.71
C GLN A 245 -5.64 -5.50 -2.79
N ALA A 246 -6.00 -5.60 -4.07
CA ALA A 246 -5.04 -5.55 -5.16
C ALA A 246 -4.52 -4.13 -5.43
N ASP A 247 -3.21 -4.00 -5.62
CA ASP A 247 -2.59 -2.81 -6.17
C ASP A 247 -2.82 -2.70 -7.69
N CYS A 248 -2.96 -3.86 -8.35
CA CYS A 248 -3.20 -3.98 -9.80
C CYS A 248 -4.19 -5.11 -10.09
N ILE A 249 -5.14 -4.87 -10.99
CA ILE A 249 -6.09 -5.87 -11.47
C ILE A 249 -5.70 -6.23 -12.92
N LEU A 250 -5.36 -7.49 -13.14
CA LEU A 250 -5.12 -8.08 -14.44
C LEU A 250 -6.37 -8.80 -14.92
N ILE A 251 -6.95 -8.30 -16.00
CA ILE A 251 -8.08 -8.91 -16.69
C ILE A 251 -7.54 -9.87 -17.74
N VAL A 252 -7.96 -11.13 -17.71
CA VAL A 252 -7.50 -12.18 -18.61
C VAL A 252 -8.66 -12.66 -19.47
N GLY A 253 -8.56 -12.42 -20.78
CA GLY A 253 -9.49 -12.91 -21.80
C GLY A 253 -8.82 -13.92 -22.74
N LEU A 254 -9.64 -14.68 -23.47
CA LEU A 254 -9.16 -15.51 -24.58
C LEU A 254 -8.92 -14.64 -25.81
N ALA A 255 -7.78 -14.83 -26.47
CA ALA A 255 -7.42 -14.06 -27.68
C ALA A 255 -8.40 -14.28 -28.85
N ASP A 256 -9.06 -15.44 -28.86
CA ASP A 256 -9.93 -15.88 -29.95
C ASP A 256 -11.37 -15.32 -29.84
N LYS A 257 -11.65 -14.52 -28.82
CA LYS A 257 -12.98 -13.95 -28.56
C LYS A 257 -12.91 -12.43 -28.52
N GLU A 258 -14.00 -11.78 -28.95
CA GLU A 258 -14.11 -10.34 -28.82
C GLU A 258 -14.05 -9.92 -27.34
N PRO A 259 -13.38 -8.79 -27.03
CA PRO A 259 -13.29 -8.27 -25.68
C PRO A 259 -14.70 -7.91 -25.21
N THR A 260 -15.28 -8.77 -24.38
CA THR A 260 -16.62 -8.59 -23.83
C THR A 260 -16.49 -8.29 -22.35
N MET A 261 -17.25 -7.31 -21.86
CA MET A 261 -17.17 -6.93 -20.45
C MET A 261 -17.68 -8.07 -19.56
N GLY A 262 -16.81 -8.61 -18.71
CA GLY A 262 -17.15 -9.65 -17.75
C GLY A 262 -18.13 -9.17 -16.66
N PRO A 263 -18.77 -10.08 -15.90
CA PRO A 263 -19.70 -9.70 -14.84
C PRO A 263 -19.04 -8.85 -13.73
N ILE A 264 -17.74 -9.04 -13.50
CA ILE A 264 -16.94 -8.29 -12.51
C ILE A 264 -16.58 -6.89 -13.01
N GLU A 265 -16.52 -6.67 -14.33
CA GLU A 265 -16.16 -5.38 -14.91
C GLU A 265 -17.37 -4.43 -15.05
N LYS A 266 -18.58 -4.94 -14.84
CA LYS A 266 -19.84 -4.18 -14.93
C LYS A 266 -20.27 -3.53 -13.61
N GLU A 267 -19.69 -3.94 -12.48
CA GLU A 267 -19.93 -3.37 -11.14
C GLU A 267 -18.77 -2.46 -10.70
#